data_AF-E5L9U4-F1
#
_entry.id   AF-E5L9U4-F1
#
_cell.length_a   1.000
_cell.length_b   1.000
_cell.length_c   1.000
_cell.angle_alpha   90.00
_cell.angle_beta   90.00
_cell.angle_gamma   90.00
#
_symmetry.space_group_name_H-M   'P 1'
#
loop_
_entity.id
_entity.type
_entity.pdbx_description
1 polymer ?
#
loop_
_entity_poly.entity_id
_entity_poly.type
_entity_poly.pdbx_seq_one_letter_code
_entity_poly.pdbx_strand_id
1 'polypeptide(L)'
;RTVQDYLGQKDLNRLQRVFTDGLKLNDLQAVYYSSLNLKDLDIKESADLCSKLQTLYEESKLNAYEKDFYLIGSSKNLLCKEKLPEEFLGKVYSSFKSTPSSSQEIFYRVVSHKLLGVQIEEQNSSKFLKILQELLKKDDSIVSLGYAFHVASELGGVQTFVADRVEDAIVQADEVDGKMLQFEGGLSITALVVTGIIRVTNIFKKTIPLDSEQAVK
;
A
#
# COMPACT_ATOMS: atom_id res chain seq x y z
N ARG A 1 11.23 -16.86 20.70
CA ARG A 1 9.80 -16.72 21.07
C ARG A 1 9.07 -16.24 19.83
N THR A 2 8.13 -17.02 19.31
CA THR A 2 7.29 -16.64 18.17
C THR A 2 6.09 -15.80 18.66
N VAL A 3 5.62 -14.87 17.82
CA VAL A 3 4.63 -13.81 18.11
C VAL A 3 3.22 -14.33 18.49
N GLN A 4 3.02 -15.65 18.63
CA GLN A 4 1.69 -16.24 18.78
C GLN A 4 1.08 -16.12 20.19
N ASP A 5 1.85 -15.76 21.23
CA ASP A 5 1.40 -15.89 22.63
C ASP A 5 1.07 -14.56 23.35
N TYR A 6 0.97 -13.42 22.65
CA TYR A 6 0.70 -12.11 23.29
C TYR A 6 -0.72 -11.57 23.15
N LEU A 7 -1.54 -12.10 22.22
CA LEU A 7 -2.91 -11.63 22.00
C LEU A 7 -3.91 -12.62 22.57
N GLY A 8 -4.56 -12.26 23.69
CA GLY A 8 -5.66 -13.04 24.24
C GLY A 8 -6.97 -12.79 23.46
N GLN A 9 -8.00 -13.61 23.73
CA GLN A 9 -9.31 -13.45 23.09
C GLN A 9 -9.90 -12.03 23.27
N LYS A 10 -9.64 -11.39 24.41
CA LYS A 10 -10.07 -10.01 24.67
C LYS A 10 -9.41 -9.02 23.71
N ASP A 11 -8.13 -9.20 23.42
CA ASP A 11 -7.40 -8.36 22.47
C ASP A 11 -7.88 -8.60 21.04
N LEU A 12 -8.09 -9.86 20.66
CA LEU A 12 -8.67 -10.20 19.37
C LEU A 12 -10.06 -9.55 19.18
N ASN A 13 -10.92 -9.64 20.19
CA ASN A 13 -12.23 -8.99 20.15
C ASN A 13 -12.12 -7.46 20.07
N ARG A 14 -11.15 -6.85 20.76
CA ARG A 14 -10.90 -5.41 20.70
C ARG A 14 -10.41 -4.99 19.31
N LEU A 15 -9.47 -5.74 18.73
CA LEU A 15 -8.96 -5.49 17.38
C LEU A 15 -10.07 -5.62 16.35
N GLN A 16 -10.89 -6.68 16.45
CA GLN A 16 -12.03 -6.87 15.56
C GLN A 16 -13.00 -5.68 15.60
N ARG A 17 -13.25 -5.12 16.79
CA ARG A 17 -14.09 -3.91 16.91
C ARG A 17 -13.50 -2.71 16.17
N VAL A 18 -12.19 -2.49 16.23
CA VAL A 18 -11.52 -1.40 15.50
C VAL A 18 -11.83 -1.49 14.00
N PHE A 19 -11.73 -2.69 13.42
CA PHE A 19 -12.09 -2.90 12.01
C PHE A 19 -13.59 -2.64 11.76
N THR A 20 -14.48 -3.22 12.57
CA THR A 20 -15.93 -3.04 12.36
C THR A 20 -16.40 -1.59 12.57
N ASP A 21 -15.77 -0.83 13.46
CA ASP A 21 -16.12 0.57 13.70
C ASP A 21 -15.56 1.47 12.58
N GLY A 22 -14.39 1.13 12.04
CA GLY A 22 -13.82 1.85 10.90
C GLY A 22 -14.65 1.71 9.61
N LEU A 23 -15.37 0.59 9.41
CA LEU A 23 -16.32 0.43 8.30
C LEU A 23 -17.51 1.39 8.37
N LYS A 24 -17.84 1.91 9.56
CA LYS A 24 -18.97 2.82 9.77
C LYS A 24 -18.60 4.29 9.57
N LEU A 25 -17.31 4.59 9.38
CA LEU A 25 -16.83 5.94 9.17
C LEU A 25 -17.17 6.43 7.77
N ASN A 26 -17.49 7.72 7.64
CA ASN A 26 -17.67 8.39 6.36
C ASN A 26 -16.31 8.83 5.80
N ASP A 27 -15.37 7.88 5.70
CA ASP A 27 -14.03 8.12 5.17
C ASP A 27 -13.59 6.93 4.31
N LEU A 28 -13.27 7.20 3.04
CA LEU A 28 -12.95 6.17 2.06
C LEU A 28 -11.69 5.37 2.46
N GLN A 29 -10.69 6.05 3.02
CA GLN A 29 -9.44 5.43 3.43
C GLN A 29 -9.66 4.51 4.65
N ALA A 30 -10.46 4.96 5.62
CA ALA A 30 -10.84 4.18 6.78
C ALA A 30 -11.59 2.91 6.38
N VAL A 31 -12.56 3.00 5.46
CA VAL A 31 -13.30 1.84 4.94
C VAL A 31 -12.35 0.86 4.23
N TYR A 32 -11.42 1.36 3.42
CA TYR A 32 -10.43 0.51 2.77
C TYR A 32 -9.58 -0.28 3.78
N TYR A 33 -8.93 0.40 4.73
CA TYR A 33 -8.07 -0.30 5.70
C TYR A 33 -8.87 -1.23 6.62
N SER A 34 -10.11 -0.84 6.95
CA SER A 34 -11.00 -1.65 7.78
C SER A 34 -11.48 -2.93 7.10
N SER A 35 -11.52 -2.94 5.76
CA SER A 35 -11.98 -4.08 4.96
C SER A 35 -10.91 -5.10 4.62
N LEU A 36 -9.61 -4.81 4.83
CA LEU A 36 -8.50 -5.68 4.40
C LEU A 36 -8.47 -7.08 5.06
N ASN A 37 -9.04 -7.23 6.26
CA ASN A 37 -8.91 -8.46 7.07
C ASN A 37 -10.25 -9.04 7.53
N LEU A 38 -11.36 -8.66 6.90
CA LEU A 38 -12.67 -9.19 7.24
C LEU A 38 -12.84 -10.57 6.60
N LYS A 39 -12.84 -11.61 7.43
CA LYS A 39 -12.96 -12.99 6.95
C LYS A 39 -14.39 -13.44 6.70
N ASP A 40 -15.38 -12.74 7.27
CA ASP A 40 -16.78 -13.15 7.22
C ASP A 40 -17.69 -11.91 7.26
N LEU A 41 -17.67 -11.10 6.20
CA LEU A 41 -18.61 -9.99 6.08
C LEU A 41 -19.99 -10.52 5.69
N ASP A 42 -21.02 -10.14 6.44
CA ASP A 42 -22.40 -10.49 6.10
C ASP A 42 -22.76 -9.94 4.70
N ILE A 43 -23.54 -10.71 3.94
CA ILE A 43 -23.89 -10.35 2.55
C ILE A 43 -24.62 -9.01 2.48
N LYS A 44 -25.49 -8.73 3.45
CA LYS A 44 -26.21 -7.45 3.52
C LYS A 44 -25.28 -6.32 3.91
N GLU A 45 -24.40 -6.54 4.90
CA GLU A 45 -23.41 -5.54 5.31
C GLU A 45 -22.45 -5.19 4.16
N SER A 46 -21.97 -6.18 3.42
CA SER A 46 -21.20 -6.01 2.18
C SER A 46 -21.96 -5.15 1.17
N ALA A 47 -23.22 -5.49 0.86
CA ALA A 47 -24.03 -4.74 -0.10
C ALA A 47 -24.25 -3.28 0.34
N ASP A 48 -24.57 -3.06 1.62
CA ASP A 48 -24.79 -1.73 2.18
C ASP A 48 -23.50 -0.88 2.10
N LEU A 49 -22.33 -1.46 2.41
CA LEU A 49 -21.04 -0.76 2.30
C LEU A 49 -20.68 -0.46 0.83
N CYS A 50 -20.86 -1.43 -0.07
CA CYS A 50 -20.63 -1.24 -1.51
C CYS A 50 -21.45 -0.08 -2.07
N SER A 51 -22.72 0.03 -1.67
CA SER A 51 -23.61 1.11 -2.14
C SER A 51 -23.14 2.52 -1.73
N LYS A 52 -22.37 2.64 -0.64
CA LYS A 52 -21.86 3.92 -0.13
C LYS A 52 -20.51 4.32 -0.71
N LEU A 53 -19.75 3.38 -1.29
CA LEU A 53 -18.39 3.64 -1.76
C LEU A 53 -18.31 4.76 -2.77
N GLN A 54 -19.30 4.88 -3.66
CA GLN A 54 -19.33 5.93 -4.67
C GLN A 54 -19.45 7.33 -4.03
N THR A 55 -20.36 7.48 -3.06
CA THR A 55 -20.50 8.72 -2.29
C THR A 55 -19.21 9.07 -1.56
N LEU A 56 -18.59 8.09 -0.89
CA LEU A 56 -17.31 8.29 -0.19
C LEU A 56 -16.18 8.70 -1.15
N TYR A 57 -16.17 8.16 -2.37
CA TYR A 57 -15.22 8.53 -3.42
C TYR A 57 -15.42 9.96 -3.94
N GLU A 58 -16.66 10.40 -4.08
CA GLU A 58 -17.01 11.75 -4.52
C GLU A 58 -16.69 12.80 -3.46
N GLU A 59 -16.96 12.50 -2.19
CA GLU A 59 -16.74 13.39 -1.05
C GLU A 59 -15.28 13.42 -0.58
N SER A 60 -14.47 12.43 -0.96
CA SER A 60 -13.07 12.32 -0.55
C SER A 60 -12.23 13.50 -1.05
N LYS A 61 -11.45 14.07 -0.14
CA LYS A 61 -10.47 15.15 -0.40
C LYS A 61 -9.09 14.63 -0.79
N LEU A 62 -8.94 13.32 -0.92
CA LEU A 62 -7.67 12.69 -1.29
C LEU A 62 -7.29 13.03 -2.74
N ASN A 63 -6.01 12.89 -3.06
CA ASN A 63 -5.57 13.03 -4.44
C ASN A 63 -6.25 11.99 -5.33
N ALA A 64 -6.43 12.32 -6.62
CA ALA A 64 -7.17 11.48 -7.56
C ALA A 64 -6.67 10.02 -7.56
N TYR A 65 -5.36 9.79 -7.58
CA TYR A 65 -4.77 8.46 -7.57
C TYR A 65 -5.02 7.68 -6.27
N GLU A 66 -5.13 8.35 -5.13
CA GLU A 66 -5.39 7.72 -3.83
C GLU A 66 -6.84 7.29 -3.72
N LYS A 67 -7.78 8.18 -4.07
CA LYS A 67 -9.19 7.82 -4.05
C LYS A 67 -9.53 6.75 -5.08
N ASP A 68 -8.89 6.76 -6.25
CA ASP A 68 -9.03 5.69 -7.24
C ASP A 68 -8.59 4.34 -6.63
N PHE A 69 -7.42 4.32 -5.98
CA PHE A 69 -6.91 3.15 -5.27
C PHE A 69 -7.85 2.66 -4.16
N TYR A 70 -8.30 3.56 -3.29
CA TYR A 70 -9.14 3.17 -2.15
C TYR A 70 -10.53 2.71 -2.59
N LEU A 71 -11.11 3.28 -3.65
CA LEU A 71 -12.36 2.80 -4.22
C LEU A 71 -12.20 1.39 -4.80
N ILE A 72 -11.19 1.17 -5.65
CA ILE A 72 -10.92 -0.14 -6.27
C ILE A 72 -10.65 -1.19 -5.18
N GLY A 73 -9.78 -0.84 -4.23
CA GLY A 73 -9.39 -1.72 -3.13
C GLY A 73 -10.57 -2.08 -2.23
N SER A 74 -11.38 -1.09 -1.83
CA SER A 74 -12.56 -1.34 -0.98
C SER A 74 -13.60 -2.18 -1.72
N SER A 75 -13.84 -1.90 -3.00
CA SER A 75 -14.76 -2.67 -3.83
C SER A 75 -14.36 -4.15 -3.88
N LYS A 76 -13.05 -4.42 -4.02
CA LYS A 76 -12.49 -5.77 -4.00
C LYS A 76 -12.58 -6.43 -2.63
N ASN A 77 -12.16 -5.74 -1.57
CA ASN A 77 -12.16 -6.28 -0.21
C ASN A 77 -13.57 -6.62 0.29
N LEU A 78 -14.54 -5.78 -0.05
CA LEU A 78 -15.95 -5.95 0.32
C LEU A 78 -16.70 -6.94 -0.58
N LEU A 79 -16.05 -7.49 -1.62
CA LEU A 79 -16.65 -8.40 -2.59
C LEU A 79 -17.89 -7.82 -3.30
N CYS A 80 -17.82 -6.54 -3.68
CA CYS A 80 -18.93 -5.86 -4.36
C CYS A 80 -19.31 -6.59 -5.65
N LYS A 81 -20.60 -6.91 -5.80
CA LYS A 81 -21.13 -7.61 -6.98
C LYS A 81 -21.22 -6.72 -8.21
N GLU A 82 -21.49 -5.44 -8.00
CA GLU A 82 -21.57 -4.45 -9.07
C GLU A 82 -20.16 -4.14 -9.58
N LYS A 83 -20.04 -4.08 -10.90
CA LYS A 83 -18.79 -3.67 -11.54
C LYS A 83 -18.59 -2.17 -11.36
N LEU A 84 -17.34 -1.77 -11.22
CA LEU A 84 -16.98 -0.35 -11.26
C LEU A 84 -17.41 0.26 -12.61
N PRO A 85 -17.89 1.52 -12.64
CA PRO A 85 -18.35 2.16 -13.87
C PRO A 85 -17.27 2.21 -14.96
N GLU A 86 -17.64 1.98 -16.22
CA GLU A 86 -16.70 1.98 -17.34
C GLU A 86 -15.97 3.33 -17.52
N GLU A 87 -16.67 4.44 -17.28
CA GLU A 87 -16.08 5.78 -17.32
C GLU A 87 -14.97 5.94 -16.28
N PHE A 88 -15.21 5.45 -15.06
CA PHE A 88 -14.20 5.45 -13.99
C PHE A 88 -12.99 4.59 -14.39
N LEU A 89 -13.22 3.39 -14.91
CA LEU A 89 -12.13 2.51 -15.38
C LEU A 89 -11.33 3.16 -16.52
N GLY A 90 -12.01 3.82 -17.47
CA GLY A 90 -11.38 4.58 -18.55
C GLY A 90 -10.45 5.68 -18.02
N LYS A 91 -10.88 6.43 -17.00
CA LYS A 91 -10.05 7.42 -16.32
C LYS A 91 -8.81 6.78 -15.66
N VAL A 92 -8.98 5.66 -14.95
CA VAL A 92 -7.87 4.96 -14.28
C VAL A 92 -6.83 4.46 -15.29
N TYR A 93 -7.27 3.83 -16.39
CA TYR A 93 -6.38 3.35 -17.45
C TYR A 93 -5.70 4.48 -18.23
N SER A 94 -6.40 5.61 -18.43
CA SER A 94 -5.80 6.81 -19.03
C SER A 94 -4.73 7.41 -18.12
N SER A 95 -5.03 7.54 -16.82
CA SER A 95 -4.10 8.03 -15.81
C SER A 95 -2.81 7.22 -15.79
N PHE A 96 -2.87 5.90 -15.88
CA PHE A 96 -1.69 5.02 -15.91
C PHE A 96 -0.71 5.30 -17.05
N LYS A 97 -1.22 5.79 -18.19
CA LYS A 97 -0.38 6.12 -19.36
C LYS A 97 0.30 7.49 -19.21
N SER A 98 -0.25 8.38 -18.39
CA SER A 98 0.31 9.71 -18.13
C SER A 98 1.60 9.64 -17.30
N THR A 99 2.42 10.68 -17.39
CA THR A 99 3.67 10.78 -16.61
C THR A 99 3.33 11.12 -15.15
N PRO A 100 3.66 10.25 -14.18
CA PRO A 100 3.44 10.50 -12.77
C PRO A 100 4.46 11.53 -12.24
N SER A 101 4.07 12.21 -11.17
CA SER A 101 4.80 13.34 -10.57
C SER A 101 5.55 12.99 -9.28
N SER A 102 5.25 11.84 -8.66
CA SER A 102 5.85 11.40 -7.40
C SER A 102 5.93 9.87 -7.28
N SER A 103 6.81 9.38 -6.40
CA SER A 103 6.92 7.93 -6.08
C SER A 103 5.62 7.38 -5.51
N GLN A 104 4.92 8.19 -4.71
CA GLN A 104 3.60 7.88 -4.16
C GLN A 104 2.55 7.68 -5.26
N GLU A 105 2.52 8.58 -6.25
CA GLU A 105 1.57 8.47 -7.36
C GLU A 105 1.82 7.20 -8.20
N ILE A 106 3.09 6.86 -8.44
CA ILE A 106 3.46 5.60 -9.11
C ILE A 106 2.93 4.40 -8.31
N PHE A 107 3.17 4.39 -7.01
CA PHE A 107 2.70 3.34 -6.11
C PHE A 107 1.19 3.11 -6.25
N TYR A 108 0.38 4.14 -6.04
CA TYR A 108 -1.07 3.99 -6.09
C TYR A 108 -1.58 3.58 -7.47
N ARG A 109 -1.01 4.10 -8.56
CA ARG A 109 -1.39 3.72 -9.92
C ARG A 109 -1.07 2.25 -10.24
N VAL A 110 0.15 1.79 -9.88
CA VAL A 110 0.60 0.41 -10.09
C VAL A 110 -0.25 -0.57 -9.28
N VAL A 111 -0.47 -0.30 -8.00
CA VAL A 111 -1.25 -1.20 -7.14
C VAL A 111 -2.72 -1.20 -7.56
N SER A 112 -3.30 -0.05 -7.96
CA SER A 112 -4.65 0.01 -8.51
C SER A 112 -4.83 -0.89 -9.74
N HIS A 113 -3.86 -0.86 -10.67
CA HIS A 113 -3.88 -1.73 -11.86
C HIS A 113 -3.84 -3.21 -11.50
N LYS A 114 -2.99 -3.57 -10.54
CA LYS A 114 -2.93 -4.94 -10.03
C LYS A 114 -4.20 -5.36 -9.30
N LEU A 115 -4.82 -4.47 -8.53
CA LEU A 115 -6.07 -4.76 -7.83
C LEU A 115 -7.21 -5.08 -8.82
N LEU A 116 -7.24 -4.36 -9.95
CA LEU A 116 -8.14 -4.62 -11.09
C LEU A 116 -7.82 -5.91 -11.87
N GLY A 117 -6.73 -6.62 -11.53
CA GLY A 117 -6.32 -7.85 -12.20
C GLY A 117 -5.71 -7.62 -13.58
N VAL A 118 -5.29 -6.39 -13.90
CA VAL A 118 -4.67 -6.06 -15.19
C VAL A 118 -3.18 -6.36 -15.13
N GLN A 119 -2.69 -7.15 -16.09
CA GLN A 119 -1.27 -7.41 -16.24
C GLN A 119 -0.56 -6.13 -16.72
N ILE A 120 0.52 -5.75 -16.03
CA ILE A 120 1.35 -4.62 -16.43
C ILE A 120 2.41 -5.14 -17.40
N GLU A 121 2.35 -4.65 -18.63
CA GLU A 121 3.31 -5.01 -19.69
C GLU A 121 4.72 -4.51 -19.36
N GLU A 122 5.76 -5.24 -19.80
CA GLU A 122 7.17 -4.97 -19.47
C GLU A 122 7.63 -3.56 -19.87
N GLN A 123 7.12 -3.02 -20.98
CA GLN A 123 7.38 -1.65 -21.42
C GLN A 123 6.87 -0.62 -20.42
N ASN A 124 5.71 -0.86 -19.81
CA ASN A 124 5.13 0.04 -18.81
C ASN A 124 5.89 -0.08 -17.50
N SER A 125 6.24 -1.30 -17.09
CA SER A 125 7.11 -1.53 -15.92
C SER A 125 8.44 -0.78 -16.06
N SER A 126 9.12 -0.93 -17.20
CA SER A 126 10.38 -0.24 -17.48
C SER A 126 10.23 1.28 -17.53
N LYS A 127 9.11 1.80 -18.05
CA LYS A 127 8.81 3.23 -18.04
C LYS A 127 8.66 3.74 -16.60
N PHE A 128 7.87 3.06 -15.76
CA PHE A 128 7.69 3.47 -14.37
C PHE A 128 8.98 3.42 -13.58
N LEU A 129 9.80 2.39 -13.75
CA LEU A 129 11.08 2.26 -13.06
C LEU A 129 12.07 3.38 -13.46
N LYS A 130 12.11 3.77 -14.75
CA LYS A 130 12.91 4.93 -15.19
C LYS A 130 12.42 6.23 -14.56
N ILE A 131 11.11 6.48 -14.56
CA ILE A 131 10.55 7.70 -13.97
C ILE A 131 10.80 7.72 -12.46
N LEU A 132 10.63 6.58 -11.79
CA LEU A 132 10.93 6.43 -10.37
C LEU A 132 12.40 6.74 -10.06
N GLN A 133 13.34 6.29 -10.91
CA GLN A 133 14.75 6.62 -10.77
C GLN A 133 15.00 8.13 -10.84
N GLU A 134 14.37 8.84 -11.78
CA GLU A 134 14.49 10.29 -11.90
C GLU A 134 13.84 11.07 -10.75
N LEU A 135 12.73 10.55 -10.20
CA LEU A 135 12.08 11.14 -9.03
C LEU A 135 12.96 10.98 -7.78
N LEU A 136 13.56 9.80 -7.57
CA LEU A 136 14.42 9.54 -6.42
C LEU A 136 15.76 10.30 -6.45
N LYS A 137 16.17 10.84 -7.60
CA LYS A 137 17.29 11.80 -7.67
C LYS A 137 16.94 13.17 -7.10
N LYS A 138 15.64 13.50 -7.04
CA LYS A 138 15.12 14.80 -6.59
C LYS A 138 14.54 14.74 -5.19
N ASP A 139 13.97 13.59 -4.82
CA ASP A 139 13.36 13.33 -3.53
C ASP A 139 13.74 11.92 -3.08
N ASP A 140 14.75 11.84 -2.23
CA ASP A 140 15.22 10.62 -1.57
C ASP A 140 14.74 10.50 -0.11
N SER A 141 13.68 11.23 0.24
CA SER A 141 13.05 11.08 1.54
C SER A 141 12.64 9.63 1.80
N ILE A 142 12.66 9.24 3.07
CA ILE A 142 12.33 7.88 3.47
C ILE A 142 10.93 7.42 3.00
N VAL A 143 9.97 8.35 2.93
CA VAL A 143 8.62 8.09 2.41
C VAL A 143 8.68 7.76 0.91
N SER A 144 9.43 8.52 0.13
CA SER A 144 9.61 8.28 -1.30
C SER A 144 10.35 6.98 -1.58
N LEU A 145 11.34 6.62 -0.75
CA LEU A 145 12.00 5.30 -0.78
C LEU A 145 11.04 4.17 -0.43
N GLY A 146 10.22 4.33 0.61
CA GLY A 146 9.18 3.37 1.00
C GLY A 146 8.25 3.05 -0.15
N TYR A 147 7.69 4.06 -0.82
CA TYR A 147 6.86 3.85 -2.01
C TYR A 147 7.63 3.18 -3.16
N ALA A 148 8.89 3.57 -3.39
CA ALA A 148 9.73 2.97 -4.41
C ALA A 148 9.94 1.46 -4.20
N PHE A 149 10.23 1.03 -2.97
CA PHE A 149 10.40 -0.38 -2.63
C PHE A 149 9.14 -1.18 -2.93
N HIS A 150 7.97 -0.64 -2.57
CA HIS A 150 6.70 -1.27 -2.90
C HIS A 150 6.49 -1.36 -4.42
N VAL A 151 6.69 -0.27 -5.17
CA VAL A 151 6.57 -0.27 -6.64
C VAL A 151 7.47 -1.33 -7.27
N ALA A 152 8.75 -1.35 -6.90
CA ALA A 152 9.71 -2.31 -7.44
C ALA A 152 9.32 -3.76 -7.11
N SER A 153 8.78 -4.01 -5.91
CA SER A 153 8.27 -5.33 -5.54
C SER A 153 7.04 -5.75 -6.35
N GLU A 154 6.21 -4.81 -6.79
CA GLU A 154 5.05 -5.10 -7.63
C GLU A 154 5.43 -5.33 -9.09
N LEU A 155 6.33 -4.52 -9.63
CA LEU A 155 6.71 -4.57 -11.05
C LEU A 155 7.75 -5.66 -11.35
N GLY A 156 8.60 -5.98 -10.38
CA GLY A 156 9.75 -6.87 -10.56
C GLY A 156 10.71 -6.37 -11.65
N GLY A 157 11.37 -7.31 -12.34
CA GLY A 157 12.22 -7.03 -13.49
C GLY A 157 13.73 -7.08 -13.20
N VAL A 158 14.53 -6.62 -14.17
CA VAL A 158 16.02 -6.69 -14.12
C VAL A 158 16.64 -5.46 -13.44
N GLN A 159 15.87 -4.39 -13.26
CA GLN A 159 16.37 -3.11 -12.75
C GLN A 159 16.42 -3.14 -11.22
N THR A 160 17.58 -3.49 -10.68
CA THR A 160 17.82 -3.68 -9.24
C THR A 160 18.10 -2.39 -8.47
N PHE A 161 18.15 -1.23 -9.13
CA PHE A 161 18.61 0.02 -8.52
C PHE A 161 17.82 0.39 -7.26
N VAL A 162 16.51 0.10 -7.23
CA VAL A 162 15.68 0.36 -6.05
C VAL A 162 16.10 -0.52 -4.87
N ALA A 163 16.48 -1.77 -5.12
CA ALA A 163 16.98 -2.66 -4.10
C ALA A 163 18.40 -2.28 -3.63
N ASP A 164 19.17 -1.50 -4.40
CA ASP A 164 20.45 -0.93 -3.96
C ASP A 164 20.22 0.21 -2.94
N ARG A 165 19.06 0.87 -2.98
CA ARG A 165 18.70 1.99 -2.08
C ARG A 165 18.22 1.54 -0.69
N VAL A 166 18.20 0.24 -0.41
CA VAL A 166 17.75 -0.30 0.89
C VAL A 166 18.71 0.10 2.01
N GLU A 167 20.02 0.06 1.77
CA GLU A 167 21.03 0.47 2.76
C GLU A 167 20.87 1.96 3.10
N ASP A 168 20.63 2.78 2.08
CA ASP A 168 20.41 4.21 2.27
C ASP A 168 19.15 4.52 3.07
N ALA A 169 18.11 3.69 2.96
CA ALA A 169 16.93 3.80 3.81
C ALA A 169 17.26 3.43 5.25
N ILE A 170 17.98 2.33 5.50
CA ILE A 170 18.31 1.90 6.87
C ILE A 170 19.16 2.93 7.62
N VAL A 171 20.08 3.61 6.93
CA VAL A 171 20.90 4.68 7.54
C VAL A 171 20.06 5.89 7.99
N GLN A 172 18.85 6.07 7.44
CA GLN A 172 17.90 7.11 7.87
C GLN A 172 17.03 6.69 9.06
N ALA A 173 17.15 5.45 9.55
CA ALA A 173 16.39 4.99 10.69
C ALA A 173 17.00 5.48 12.01
N ASP A 174 16.14 5.91 12.93
CA ASP A 174 16.51 6.00 14.34
C ASP A 174 16.41 4.61 14.98
N GLU A 175 17.32 4.31 15.91
CA GLU A 175 17.21 3.14 16.77
C GLU A 175 16.49 3.48 18.07
N VAL A 176 15.36 2.84 18.33
CA VAL A 176 14.68 2.87 19.64
C VAL A 176 15.20 1.73 20.49
N ASP A 177 15.66 2.08 21.70
CA ASP A 177 16.26 1.15 22.68
C ASP A 177 17.45 0.33 22.14
N GLY A 178 18.11 0.83 21.08
CA GLY A 178 19.23 0.17 20.40
C GLY A 178 18.85 -1.13 19.69
N LYS A 179 17.55 -1.33 19.37
CA LYS A 179 17.00 -2.60 18.86
C LYS A 179 15.98 -2.44 17.75
N MET A 180 15.05 -1.50 17.87
CA MET A 180 13.93 -1.34 16.92
C MET A 180 14.19 -0.17 15.99
N LEU A 181 13.99 -0.37 14.68
CA LEU A 181 14.05 0.75 13.74
C LEU A 181 12.77 1.58 13.82
N GLN A 182 12.94 2.90 13.88
CA GLN A 182 11.87 3.86 13.73
C GLN A 182 12.29 4.91 12.71
N PHE A 183 11.38 5.19 11.78
CA PHE A 183 11.58 6.26 10.81
C PHE A 183 10.79 7.50 11.23
N GLU A 184 11.30 8.67 10.85
CA GLU A 184 10.56 9.93 10.97
C GLU A 184 9.20 9.81 10.27
N GLY A 185 8.14 10.31 10.92
CA GLY A 185 6.75 10.10 10.49
C GLY A 185 6.02 8.95 11.21
N GLY A 186 6.70 8.25 12.13
CA GLY A 186 6.07 7.35 13.09
C GLY A 186 5.71 5.98 12.51
N LEU A 187 4.71 5.32 13.10
CA LEU A 187 4.41 3.91 12.83
C LEU A 187 3.99 3.65 11.37
N SER A 188 3.22 4.56 10.75
CA SER A 188 2.74 4.39 9.38
C SER A 188 3.89 4.39 8.36
N ILE A 189 4.82 5.35 8.50
CA ILE A 189 6.00 5.42 7.64
C ILE A 189 6.95 4.27 7.93
N THR A 190 7.13 3.91 9.21
CA THR A 190 7.95 2.76 9.59
C THR A 190 7.42 1.47 8.96
N ALA A 191 6.10 1.23 9.03
CA ALA A 191 5.47 0.07 8.42
C ALA A 191 5.61 0.05 6.89
N LEU A 192 5.42 1.21 6.22
CA LEU A 192 5.62 1.36 4.78
C LEU A 192 7.06 0.96 4.38
N VAL A 193 8.05 1.46 5.09
CA VAL A 193 9.47 1.27 4.75
C VAL A 193 9.91 -0.16 5.04
N VAL A 194 9.67 -0.66 6.26
CA VAL A 194 10.07 -2.02 6.65
C VAL A 194 9.40 -3.07 5.76
N THR A 195 8.10 -2.93 5.51
CA THR A 195 7.38 -3.83 4.59
C THR A 195 7.96 -3.73 3.18
N GLY A 196 8.21 -2.52 2.69
CA GLY A 196 8.84 -2.28 1.40
C GLY A 196 10.19 -2.98 1.27
N ILE A 197 11.08 -2.82 2.25
CA ILE A 197 12.41 -3.44 2.31
C ILE A 197 12.29 -4.95 2.23
N ILE A 198 11.44 -5.57 3.06
CA ILE A 198 11.25 -7.02 3.06
C ILE A 198 10.75 -7.49 1.69
N ARG A 199 9.78 -6.80 1.09
CA ARG A 199 9.23 -7.20 -0.22
C ARG A 199 10.25 -7.06 -1.35
N VAL A 200 10.98 -5.94 -1.40
CA VAL A 200 11.92 -5.67 -2.49
C VAL A 200 13.13 -6.60 -2.40
N THR A 201 13.69 -6.82 -1.21
CA THR A 201 14.81 -7.76 -1.01
C THR A 201 14.43 -9.19 -1.39
N ASN A 202 13.22 -9.64 -1.02
CA ASN A 202 12.70 -10.94 -1.44
C ASN A 202 12.56 -11.07 -2.96
N ILE A 203 11.96 -10.08 -3.64
CA ILE A 203 11.75 -10.10 -5.10
C ILE A 203 13.09 -10.12 -5.86
N PHE A 204 14.09 -9.37 -5.39
CA PHE A 204 15.40 -9.29 -6.03
C PHE A 204 16.45 -10.25 -5.46
N LYS A 205 16.04 -11.18 -4.58
CA LYS A 205 16.91 -12.19 -3.94
C LYS A 205 18.14 -11.57 -3.24
N LYS A 206 17.95 -10.42 -2.61
CA LYS A 206 18.96 -9.79 -1.75
C LYS A 206 18.79 -10.23 -0.31
N THR A 207 19.88 -10.19 0.45
CA THR A 207 19.84 -10.37 1.91
C THR A 207 18.96 -9.29 2.52
N ILE A 208 18.04 -9.68 3.41
CA ILE A 208 17.26 -8.75 4.20
C ILE A 208 18.20 -8.14 5.25
N PRO A 209 18.47 -6.81 5.22
CA PRO A 209 19.40 -6.17 6.14
C PRO A 209 18.72 -5.78 7.46
N LEU A 210 17.66 -6.50 7.84
CA LEU A 210 16.89 -6.32 9.06
C LEU A 210 16.92 -7.63 9.84
N ASP A 211 17.24 -7.57 11.13
CA ASP A 211 17.01 -8.69 12.03
C ASP A 211 15.56 -8.74 12.54
N SER A 212 15.22 -9.81 13.26
CA SER A 212 13.87 -10.01 13.77
C SER A 212 13.45 -9.01 14.84
N GLU A 213 14.39 -8.36 15.55
CA GLU A 213 14.07 -7.32 16.54
C GLU A 213 13.81 -5.98 15.83
N GLN A 214 14.58 -5.67 14.78
CA GLN A 214 14.41 -4.48 13.94
C GLN A 214 13.10 -4.48 13.13
N ALA A 215 12.57 -5.66 12.82
CA ALA A 215 11.33 -5.83 12.07
C ALA A 215 10.06 -5.86 12.95
N VAL A 216 10.18 -5.72 14.28
CA VAL A 216 9.07 -5.84 15.23
C VAL A 216 8.90 -4.53 16.02
N LYS A 217 7.65 -4.05 16.11
CA LYS A 217 7.21 -3.07 17.10
C LYS A 217 5.87 -3.49 17.68
#